data_AF-A0A6A7G372-F1
#
_entry.id   AF-A0A6A7G372-F1
#
_cell.length_a   1.000
_cell.length_b   1.000
_cell.length_c   1.000
_cell.angle_alpha   90.00
_cell.angle_beta   90.00
_cell.angle_gamma   90.00
#
_symmetry.space_group_name_H-M   'P 1'
#
loop_
_entity.id
_entity.type
_entity.pdbx_description
1 polymer ?
#
loop_
_entity_poly.entity_id
_entity_poly.type
_entity_poly.pdbx_seq_one_letter_code
_entity_poly.pdbx_strand_id
1 'polypeptide(L)'
;ITGGTDSVVSVWAHNPSTDSMAIRARLFGHEDTITALAASTEYRVLVTGGNDRQVIIWNLNRLAFVKRLPTHCASISALTIDLLSGNIVSCAATTVCVWDINGELLTAMKTSESLSFTIHSVALAKESDLSHSSVIVTGHHDGTICFYTLQTSSSLPSTASIEPPNTGTIKKLPTFRKSITELPDSPRSRDNSYFPIHEITTSMRLRLKHRTSAHDTAVVCIHTSHLNRTRMWSADTEGFVHAWSIEHAADHWLKDSEVVDCQKCKLKFGYLERKHHCRSCGGIFCRFCSKNRLSLRRFGFSSPVRVCDFCFQRKTKTSQKS
;
A
#
# COMPACT_ATOMS: atom_id res chain seq x y z
N ILE A 1 -5.40 -7.11 20.53
CA ILE A 1 -4.32 -6.16 20.89
C ILE A 1 -4.94 -4.78 20.86
N THR A 2 -4.73 -3.96 21.88
CA THR A 2 -5.29 -2.61 21.98
C THR A 2 -4.19 -1.61 22.32
N GLY A 3 -4.31 -0.39 21.82
CA GLY A 3 -3.53 0.78 22.26
C GLY A 3 -4.49 1.88 22.69
N GLY A 4 -4.11 2.66 23.69
CA GLY A 4 -4.98 3.67 24.30
C GLY A 4 -4.31 5.04 24.50
N THR A 5 -5.08 5.95 25.10
CA THR A 5 -4.64 7.27 25.55
C THR A 5 -3.69 7.21 26.74
N ASP A 6 -3.61 6.07 27.41
CA ASP A 6 -2.66 5.76 28.48
C ASP A 6 -1.25 5.46 27.97
N SER A 7 -1.01 5.51 26.64
CA SER A 7 0.25 5.17 25.96
C SER A 7 0.67 3.68 26.06
N VAL A 8 -0.20 2.81 26.59
CA VAL A 8 0.11 1.40 26.83
C VAL A 8 -0.50 0.51 25.74
N VAL A 9 0.32 -0.42 25.24
CA VAL A 9 -0.16 -1.49 24.38
C VAL A 9 -0.59 -2.66 25.25
N SER A 10 -1.87 -3.02 25.23
CA SER A 10 -2.40 -4.17 25.96
C SER A 10 -2.60 -5.36 25.03
N VAL A 11 -2.00 -6.49 25.41
CA VAL A 11 -2.13 -7.77 24.71
C VAL A 11 -3.05 -8.66 25.51
N TRP A 12 -4.12 -9.12 24.88
CA TRP A 12 -5.18 -9.90 25.50
C TRP A 12 -5.11 -11.35 25.02
N ALA A 13 -5.34 -12.29 25.92
CA ALA A 13 -5.56 -13.69 25.61
C ALA A 13 -7.06 -14.00 25.72
N HIS A 14 -7.63 -14.59 24.67
CA HIS A 14 -8.99 -15.13 24.67
C HIS A 14 -8.93 -16.59 25.13
N ASN A 15 -9.78 -16.95 26.09
CA ASN A 15 -10.02 -18.33 26.44
C ASN A 15 -11.33 -18.80 25.79
N PRO A 16 -11.28 -19.67 24.77
CA PRO A 16 -12.48 -20.13 24.08
C PRO A 16 -13.41 -20.97 24.95
N SER A 17 -12.89 -21.66 25.99
CA SER A 17 -13.73 -22.54 26.82
C SER A 17 -14.62 -21.77 27.78
N THR A 18 -14.16 -20.60 28.24
CA THR A 18 -14.88 -19.74 29.21
C THR A 18 -15.39 -18.45 28.57
N ASP A 19 -15.18 -18.29 27.26
CA ASP A 19 -15.41 -17.07 26.48
C ASP A 19 -14.96 -15.79 27.20
N SER A 20 -13.78 -15.84 27.81
CA SER A 20 -13.25 -14.75 28.63
C SER A 20 -11.96 -14.17 28.04
N MET A 21 -11.75 -12.89 28.32
CA MET A 21 -10.56 -12.15 27.88
C MET A 21 -9.74 -11.73 29.10
N ALA A 22 -8.46 -12.08 29.11
CA ALA A 22 -7.54 -11.68 30.16
C ALA A 22 -6.33 -10.93 29.59
N ILE A 23 -5.79 -9.97 30.34
CA ILE A 23 -4.56 -9.29 29.96
C ILE A 23 -3.41 -10.29 30.06
N ARG A 24 -2.77 -10.56 28.92
CA ARG A 24 -1.58 -11.40 28.82
C ARG A 24 -0.31 -10.60 29.04
N ALA A 25 -0.24 -9.38 28.52
CA ALA A 25 0.91 -8.49 28.69
C ALA A 25 0.53 -7.02 28.50
N ARG A 26 1.35 -6.14 29.07
CA ARG A 26 1.35 -4.69 28.83
C ARG A 26 2.72 -4.29 28.29
N LEU A 27 2.75 -3.64 27.14
CA LEU A 27 3.99 -3.17 26.52
C LEU A 27 4.07 -1.65 26.69
N PHE A 28 5.19 -1.20 27.26
CA PHE A 28 5.48 0.19 27.53
C PHE A 28 6.55 0.69 26.58
N GLY A 29 6.35 1.87 25.99
CA GLY A 29 7.34 2.46 25.10
C GLY A 29 6.88 3.68 24.33
N HIS A 30 5.56 3.90 24.16
CA HIS A 30 5.07 5.19 23.67
C HIS A 30 5.09 6.24 24.79
N GLU A 31 5.24 7.50 24.41
CA GLU A 31 5.27 8.65 25.34
C GLU A 31 3.96 9.46 25.32
N ASP A 32 3.06 9.13 24.39
CA ASP A 32 1.75 9.75 24.22
C ASP A 32 0.76 8.69 23.68
N THR A 33 -0.50 9.10 23.45
CA THR A 33 -1.61 8.33 22.92
C THR A 33 -1.21 7.49 21.72
N ILE A 34 -1.55 6.20 21.77
CA ILE A 34 -1.41 5.30 20.62
C ILE A 34 -2.61 5.50 19.70
N THR A 35 -2.32 5.89 18.46
CA THR A 35 -3.32 6.28 17.46
C THR A 35 -3.48 5.24 16.36
N ALA A 36 -2.47 4.40 16.14
CA ALA A 36 -2.51 3.39 15.09
C ALA A 36 -1.80 2.09 15.53
N LEU A 37 -2.32 0.95 15.06
CA LEU A 37 -1.79 -0.37 15.37
C LEU A 37 -2.00 -1.34 14.20
N ALA A 38 -1.01 -2.18 13.95
CA ALA A 38 -1.06 -3.22 12.92
C ALA A 38 -0.27 -4.44 13.38
N ALA A 39 -0.80 -5.64 13.15
CA ALA A 39 -0.18 -6.88 13.57
C ALA A 39 -0.06 -7.87 12.40
N SER A 40 1.03 -8.63 12.37
CA SER A 40 1.21 -9.77 11.47
C SER A 40 1.57 -11.00 12.26
N THR A 41 0.72 -12.02 12.21
CA THR A 41 0.99 -13.34 12.76
C THR A 41 2.07 -14.08 11.96
N GLU A 42 2.13 -13.85 10.64
CA GLU A 42 3.10 -14.47 9.73
C GLU A 42 4.53 -14.04 10.07
N TYR A 43 4.77 -12.74 10.20
CA TYR A 43 6.07 -12.18 10.56
C TYR A 43 6.29 -12.09 12.07
N ARG A 44 5.24 -12.37 12.86
CA ARG A 44 5.23 -12.30 14.32
C ARG A 44 5.67 -10.93 14.83
N VAL A 45 5.21 -9.88 14.15
CA VAL A 45 5.47 -8.48 14.48
C VAL A 45 4.17 -7.75 14.81
N LEU A 46 4.25 -6.86 15.78
CA LEU A 46 3.25 -5.84 16.05
C LEU A 46 3.93 -4.50 15.82
N VAL A 47 3.23 -3.59 15.17
CA VAL A 47 3.71 -2.24 14.94
C VAL A 47 2.66 -1.29 15.50
N THR A 48 3.11 -0.28 16.23
CA THR A 48 2.26 0.75 16.83
C THR A 48 2.78 2.12 16.48
N GLY A 49 1.86 3.08 16.32
CA GLY A 49 2.17 4.48 16.07
C GLY A 49 1.35 5.38 17.00
N GLY A 50 1.91 6.52 17.39
CA GLY A 50 1.29 7.42 18.35
C GLY A 50 1.43 8.91 18.06
N ASN A 51 0.83 9.71 18.94
CA ASN A 51 0.95 11.18 18.97
C ASN A 51 2.36 11.67 19.28
N ASP A 52 3.18 10.82 19.89
CA ASP A 52 4.62 11.02 20.09
C ASP A 52 5.43 10.99 18.79
N ARG A 53 4.77 10.79 17.63
CA ARG A 53 5.35 10.75 16.28
C ARG A 53 6.28 9.56 16.07
N GLN A 54 6.21 8.58 16.96
CA GLN A 54 7.03 7.39 16.92
C GLN A 54 6.24 6.24 16.31
N VAL A 55 6.96 5.39 15.59
CA VAL A 55 6.50 4.05 15.23
C VAL A 55 7.39 3.05 15.97
N ILE A 56 6.80 2.10 16.69
CA ILE A 56 7.52 1.08 17.44
C ILE A 56 7.18 -0.30 16.87
N ILE A 57 8.23 -1.08 16.61
CA ILE A 57 8.14 -2.50 16.25
C ILE A 57 8.32 -3.33 17.52
N TRP A 58 7.40 -4.28 17.70
CA TRP A 58 7.35 -5.22 18.80
C TRP A 58 7.39 -6.66 18.29
N ASN A 59 7.98 -7.55 19.07
CA ASN A 59 7.97 -8.98 18.80
C ASN A 59 6.70 -9.60 19.40
N LEU A 60 5.83 -10.18 18.57
CA LEU A 60 4.58 -10.79 19.05
C LEU A 60 4.76 -12.13 19.77
N ASN A 61 5.88 -12.84 19.60
CA ASN A 61 6.13 -14.05 20.40
C ASN A 61 6.56 -13.70 21.81
N ARG A 62 7.56 -12.80 21.90
CA ARG A 62 8.21 -12.43 23.16
C ARG A 62 7.47 -11.33 23.89
N LEU A 63 6.52 -10.66 23.22
CA LEU A 63 5.78 -9.52 23.74
C LEU A 63 6.77 -8.46 24.26
N ALA A 64 7.73 -8.10 23.42
CA ALA A 64 8.87 -7.27 23.78
C ALA A 64 9.16 -6.21 22.72
N PHE A 65 9.73 -5.09 23.16
CA PHE A 65 10.25 -4.03 22.31
C PHE A 65 11.33 -4.60 21.37
N VAL A 66 11.31 -4.20 20.09
CA VAL A 66 12.34 -4.55 19.11
C VAL A 66 13.10 -3.31 18.67
N LYS A 67 12.40 -2.33 18.09
CA LYS A 67 13.02 -1.14 17.49
C LYS A 67 12.02 0.01 17.46
N ARG A 68 12.54 1.23 17.63
CA ARG A 68 11.82 2.48 17.34
C ARG A 68 12.29 2.97 15.98
N LEU A 69 11.35 3.26 15.08
CA LEU A 69 11.66 3.81 13.75
C LEU A 69 12.02 5.30 13.89
N PRO A 70 12.74 5.89 12.91
CA PRO A 70 12.98 7.32 12.88
C PRO A 70 11.71 8.16 13.07
N THR A 71 11.83 9.22 13.86
CA THR A 71 10.71 10.09 14.24
C THR A 71 10.04 10.72 13.02
N HIS A 72 8.71 10.66 12.96
CA HIS A 72 7.92 11.31 11.92
C HIS A 72 7.77 12.81 12.16
N CYS A 73 7.43 13.56 11.10
CA CYS A 73 7.23 15.01 11.20
C CYS A 73 5.94 15.41 11.96
N ALA A 74 5.02 14.49 12.17
CA ALA A 74 3.74 14.69 12.84
C ALA A 74 3.28 13.40 13.53
N SER A 75 2.16 13.47 14.25
CA SER A 75 1.49 12.30 14.84
C SER A 75 1.20 11.24 13.77
N ILE A 76 1.36 9.97 14.14
CA ILE A 76 1.02 8.86 13.26
C ILE A 76 -0.50 8.77 13.17
N SER A 77 -1.06 8.96 11.98
CA SER A 77 -2.51 8.92 11.77
C SER A 77 -3.00 7.57 11.31
N ALA A 78 -2.18 6.82 10.57
CA ALA A 78 -2.56 5.53 10.04
C ALA A 78 -1.34 4.61 9.87
N LEU A 79 -1.55 3.30 10.05
CA LEU A 79 -0.49 2.30 10.04
C LEU A 79 -1.02 0.97 9.49
N THR A 80 -0.24 0.29 8.65
CA THR A 80 -0.59 -1.05 8.15
C THR A 80 0.66 -1.87 7.84
N ILE A 81 0.51 -3.19 7.74
CA ILE A 81 1.60 -4.13 7.42
C ILE A 81 1.17 -4.98 6.23
N ASP A 82 2.02 -5.04 5.23
CA ASP A 82 1.83 -5.93 4.11
C ASP A 82 2.18 -7.35 4.48
N LEU A 83 1.16 -8.21 4.56
CA LEU A 83 1.36 -9.62 4.89
C LEU A 83 2.12 -10.36 3.79
N LEU A 84 2.15 -9.84 2.56
CA LEU A 84 2.88 -10.46 1.45
C LEU A 84 4.38 -10.16 1.49
N SER A 85 4.76 -8.89 1.68
CA SER A 85 6.18 -8.46 1.64
C SER A 85 6.81 -8.27 3.02
N GLY A 86 6.00 -8.13 4.07
CA GLY A 86 6.44 -7.71 5.40
C GLY A 86 6.62 -6.20 5.54
N ASN A 87 6.43 -5.43 4.47
CA ASN A 87 6.62 -3.98 4.50
C ASN A 87 5.61 -3.31 5.44
N ILE A 88 6.11 -2.36 6.22
CA ILE A 88 5.33 -1.54 7.14
C ILE A 88 5.04 -0.21 6.45
N VAL A 89 3.78 0.21 6.45
CA VAL A 89 3.37 1.51 5.90
C VAL A 89 2.85 2.38 7.04
N SER A 90 3.45 3.54 7.21
CA SER A 90 3.11 4.52 8.24
C SER A 90 2.78 5.86 7.60
N CYS A 91 1.69 6.49 8.05
CA CYS A 91 1.23 7.78 7.57
C CYS A 91 1.29 8.82 8.69
N ALA A 92 1.83 10.00 8.39
CA ALA A 92 1.88 11.13 9.30
C ALA A 92 1.71 12.43 8.52
N ALA A 93 0.75 13.27 8.91
CA ALA A 93 0.33 14.45 8.14
C ALA A 93 0.08 14.07 6.66
N THR A 94 0.85 14.62 5.72
CA THR A 94 0.76 14.31 4.28
C THR A 94 1.81 13.32 3.79
N THR A 95 2.57 12.72 4.70
CA THR A 95 3.70 11.84 4.35
C THR A 95 3.32 10.38 4.52
N VAL A 96 3.64 9.56 3.51
CA VAL A 96 3.64 8.10 3.57
C VAL A 96 5.09 7.63 3.60
N CYS A 97 5.43 6.84 4.61
CA CYS A 97 6.71 6.12 4.68
C CYS A 97 6.46 4.62 4.59
N VAL A 98 7.33 3.94 3.85
CA VAL A 98 7.35 2.48 3.74
C VAL A 98 8.67 1.97 4.27
N TRP A 99 8.60 1.04 5.19
CA TRP A 99 9.73 0.41 5.86
C TRP A 99 9.74 -1.08 5.56
N ASP A 100 10.90 -1.70 5.64
CA ASP A 100 10.97 -3.16 5.73
C ASP A 100 10.63 -3.63 7.15
N ILE A 101 10.57 -4.95 7.34
CA ILE A 101 10.23 -5.56 8.63
C ILE A 101 11.30 -5.27 9.71
N ASN A 102 12.54 -4.98 9.28
CA ASN A 102 13.69 -4.70 10.15
C ASN A 102 13.76 -3.20 10.53
N GLY A 103 12.85 -2.39 10.02
CA GLY A 103 12.76 -0.95 10.29
C GLY A 103 13.71 -0.10 9.45
N GLU A 104 14.18 -0.61 8.31
CA GLU A 104 14.91 0.17 7.31
C GLU A 104 13.94 0.89 6.39
N LEU A 105 14.19 2.18 6.11
CA LEU A 105 13.31 2.94 5.25
C LEU A 105 13.51 2.53 3.78
N LEU A 106 12.44 2.04 3.16
CA LEU A 106 12.42 1.70 1.75
C LEU A 106 12.08 2.89 0.86
N THR A 107 11.15 3.75 1.29
CA THR A 107 10.76 4.98 0.58
C THR A 107 9.91 5.89 1.46
N ALA A 108 9.99 7.21 1.23
CA ALA A 108 9.07 8.20 1.79
C ALA A 108 8.57 9.13 0.69
N MET A 109 7.34 9.61 0.82
CA MET A 109 6.72 10.50 -0.17
C MET A 109 5.68 11.39 0.49
N LYS A 110 5.66 12.68 0.12
CA LYS A 110 4.53 13.57 0.38
C LYS A 110 3.44 13.36 -0.65
N THR A 111 2.21 13.16 -0.22
CA THR A 111 1.04 12.96 -1.08
C THR A 111 0.44 14.28 -1.57
N SER A 112 0.79 15.39 -0.92
CA SER A 112 0.29 16.73 -1.20
C SER A 112 1.28 17.77 -0.67
N GLU A 113 1.41 18.88 -1.40
CA GLU A 113 2.12 20.08 -0.94
C GLU A 113 1.30 20.90 0.07
N SER A 114 -0.03 20.83 -0.03
CA SER A 114 -0.92 21.42 0.97
C SER A 114 -0.93 20.57 2.22
N LEU A 115 -0.54 21.17 3.35
CA LEU A 115 -0.56 20.54 4.67
C LEU A 115 -1.98 20.21 5.15
N SER A 116 -3.01 20.81 4.56
CA SER A 116 -4.41 20.57 4.92
C SER A 116 -4.94 19.21 4.45
N PHE A 117 -4.28 18.56 3.49
CA PHE A 117 -4.72 17.26 2.93
C PHE A 117 -4.08 16.08 3.66
N THR A 118 -4.17 16.11 4.98
CA THR A 118 -3.62 15.08 5.86
C THR A 118 -4.26 13.72 5.59
N ILE A 119 -3.48 12.67 5.81
CA ILE A 119 -3.91 11.29 5.67
C ILE A 119 -4.54 10.86 6.99
N HIS A 120 -5.73 10.26 6.93
CA HIS A 120 -6.44 9.75 8.11
C HIS A 120 -6.50 8.22 8.14
N SER A 121 -6.46 7.58 6.98
CA SER A 121 -6.58 6.13 6.88
C SER A 121 -5.65 5.54 5.84
N VAL A 122 -5.23 4.31 6.05
CA VAL A 122 -4.42 3.54 5.12
C VAL A 122 -4.85 2.08 5.12
N ALA A 123 -4.90 1.48 3.94
CA ALA A 123 -5.15 0.06 3.78
C ALA A 123 -4.28 -0.52 2.66
N LEU A 124 -4.15 -1.84 2.68
CA LEU A 124 -3.48 -2.58 1.63
C LEU A 124 -4.48 -3.39 0.84
N ALA A 125 -4.42 -3.22 -0.46
CA ALA A 125 -5.27 -3.91 -1.40
C ALA A 125 -4.45 -4.68 -2.42
N LYS A 126 -5.11 -5.48 -3.23
CA LYS A 126 -4.46 -6.28 -4.26
C LYS A 126 -5.12 -6.00 -5.61
N GLU A 127 -4.32 -5.67 -6.61
CA GLU A 127 -4.81 -5.39 -7.96
C GLU A 127 -5.39 -6.65 -8.62
N SER A 128 -4.77 -7.80 -8.38
CA SER A 128 -5.30 -9.10 -8.79
C SER A 128 -4.77 -10.22 -7.93
N ASP A 129 -5.51 -11.33 -7.85
CA ASP A 129 -5.05 -12.56 -7.17
C ASP A 129 -3.66 -13.02 -7.64
N LEU A 130 -3.31 -12.71 -8.91
CA LEU A 130 -2.09 -13.13 -9.58
C LEU A 130 -0.93 -12.15 -9.40
N SER A 131 -1.19 -10.92 -8.94
CA SER A 131 -0.13 -9.94 -8.69
C SER A 131 0.67 -10.30 -7.44
N HIS A 132 1.98 -10.07 -7.46
CA HIS A 132 2.83 -10.12 -6.27
C HIS A 132 3.04 -8.75 -5.63
N SER A 133 2.35 -7.72 -6.13
CA SER A 133 2.48 -6.34 -5.64
C SER A 133 1.19 -5.89 -4.96
N SER A 134 1.32 -5.46 -3.71
CA SER A 134 0.25 -4.81 -2.97
C SER A 134 0.08 -3.36 -3.42
N VAL A 135 -1.16 -2.88 -3.40
CA VAL A 135 -1.53 -1.48 -3.63
C VAL A 135 -1.77 -0.84 -2.27
N ILE A 136 -1.08 0.26 -2.00
CA ILE A 136 -1.30 1.08 -0.81
C ILE A 136 -2.42 2.06 -1.15
N VAL A 137 -3.45 2.09 -0.33
CA VAL A 137 -4.60 2.99 -0.47
C VAL A 137 -4.62 3.94 0.71
N THR A 138 -4.63 5.25 0.47
CA THR A 138 -4.70 6.27 1.53
C THR A 138 -5.98 7.09 1.40
N GLY A 139 -6.62 7.37 2.54
CA GLY A 139 -7.76 8.26 2.65
C GLY A 139 -7.34 9.59 3.28
N HIS A 140 -7.79 10.69 2.69
CA HIS A 140 -7.34 12.04 3.02
C HIS A 140 -8.46 12.90 3.64
N HIS A 141 -8.06 14.00 4.25
CA HIS A 141 -8.96 14.96 4.91
C HIS A 141 -9.95 15.65 3.95
N ASP A 142 -9.59 15.78 2.68
CA ASP A 142 -10.39 16.40 1.62
C ASP A 142 -11.34 15.42 0.91
N GLY A 143 -11.53 14.21 1.44
CA GLY A 143 -12.35 13.19 0.79
C GLY A 143 -11.67 12.46 -0.37
N THR A 144 -10.41 12.79 -0.65
CA THR A 144 -9.62 12.11 -1.67
C THR A 144 -9.20 10.72 -1.20
N ILE A 145 -9.25 9.75 -2.12
CA ILE A 145 -8.59 8.45 -2.00
C ILE A 145 -7.48 8.35 -3.04
N CYS A 146 -6.27 7.99 -2.59
CA CYS A 146 -5.12 7.79 -3.47
C CYS A 146 -4.65 6.33 -3.44
N PHE A 147 -4.21 5.85 -4.61
CA PHE A 147 -3.73 4.49 -4.84
C PHE A 147 -2.26 4.53 -5.26
N TYR A 148 -1.41 3.77 -4.57
CA TYR A 148 0.02 3.73 -4.82
C TYR A 148 0.52 2.30 -5.02
N THR A 149 1.51 2.16 -5.89
CA THR A 149 2.29 0.92 -6.03
C THR A 149 3.74 1.18 -5.69
N LEU A 150 4.38 0.22 -5.02
CA LEU A 150 5.79 0.24 -4.72
C LEU A 150 6.58 -0.39 -5.88
N GLN A 151 7.54 0.34 -6.43
CA GLN A 151 8.39 -0.13 -7.54
C GLN A 151 9.85 -0.10 -7.13
N THR A 152 10.62 -1.11 -7.54
CA THR A 152 12.08 -1.16 -7.36
C THR A 152 12.74 -0.20 -8.34
N SER A 153 13.77 0.52 -7.91
CA SER A 153 14.48 1.50 -8.75
C SER A 153 15.09 0.89 -10.04
N SER A 154 15.38 -0.40 -10.06
CA SER A 154 15.93 -1.12 -11.23
C SER A 154 14.93 -1.41 -12.36
N SER A 155 13.62 -1.24 -12.14
CA SER A 155 12.60 -1.58 -13.14
C SER A 155 12.15 -0.39 -14.02
N LEU A 156 12.90 0.72 -14.03
CA LEU A 156 12.67 1.78 -15.01
C LEU A 156 13.13 1.24 -16.39
N PRO A 157 12.30 1.31 -17.44
CA PRO A 157 12.83 1.14 -18.79
C PRO A 157 13.91 2.20 -18.95
N SER A 158 15.13 1.77 -19.25
CA SER A 158 16.22 2.66 -19.64
C SER A 158 15.70 3.55 -20.77
N THR A 159 15.35 4.78 -20.45
CA THR A 159 15.09 5.78 -21.49
C THR A 159 16.39 5.91 -22.26
N ALA A 160 16.29 5.64 -23.56
CA ALA A 160 17.37 5.66 -24.52
C ALA A 160 18.32 6.85 -24.29
N SER A 161 19.61 6.57 -24.42
CA SER A 161 20.68 7.54 -24.56
C SER A 161 20.28 8.66 -25.53
N ILE A 162 19.98 9.82 -24.98
CA ILE A 162 20.01 11.07 -25.73
C ILE A 162 21.45 11.56 -25.61
N GLU A 163 22.19 11.49 -26.70
CA GLU A 163 23.51 12.12 -26.83
C GLU A 163 23.41 13.61 -26.48
N PRO A 164 24.39 14.20 -25.78
CA PRO A 164 24.36 15.61 -25.44
C PRO A 164 24.47 16.44 -26.73
N PRO A 165 23.59 17.43 -26.96
CA PRO A 165 23.81 18.39 -28.04
C PRO A 165 24.98 19.31 -27.71
N ASN A 166 25.74 19.61 -28.76
CA ASN A 166 26.97 20.37 -28.79
C ASN A 166 26.98 21.66 -27.97
N THR A 167 28.18 21.92 -27.46
CA THR A 167 28.67 23.13 -26.78
C THR A 167 28.15 24.44 -27.36
N GLY A 168 27.51 25.23 -26.50
CA GLY A 168 27.19 26.64 -26.71
C GLY A 168 27.22 27.40 -25.38
N THR A 169 28.04 28.44 -25.34
CA THR A 169 28.46 29.25 -24.18
C THR A 169 27.30 29.80 -23.33
N ILE A 170 27.28 29.50 -22.02
CA ILE A 170 26.37 30.14 -21.04
C ILE A 170 27.18 31.01 -20.07
N LYS A 171 26.80 32.30 -20.01
CA LYS A 171 27.34 33.32 -19.10
C LYS A 171 27.00 33.01 -17.63
N LYS A 172 27.97 33.22 -16.74
CA LYS A 172 27.84 33.11 -15.28
C LYS A 172 26.69 33.96 -14.73
N LEU A 173 25.83 33.37 -13.89
CA LEU A 173 24.96 34.07 -12.95
C LEU A 173 25.56 34.07 -11.53
N PRO A 174 25.25 35.07 -10.68
CA PRO A 174 26.00 35.33 -9.47
C PRO A 174 25.62 34.39 -8.32
N THR A 175 26.64 33.99 -7.57
CA THR A 175 26.54 33.27 -6.30
C THR A 175 26.13 34.22 -5.17
N PHE A 176 24.97 34.00 -4.55
CA PHE A 176 24.61 34.66 -3.29
C PHE A 176 25.14 33.86 -2.10
N ARG A 177 26.09 34.47 -1.37
CA ARG A 177 26.61 33.97 -0.09
C ARG A 177 25.79 34.65 1.02
N LYS A 178 24.99 33.91 1.77
CA LYS A 178 24.35 34.44 2.99
C LYS A 178 25.36 34.38 4.14
N SER A 179 25.76 35.55 4.64
CA SER A 179 26.38 35.72 5.96
C SER A 179 25.28 35.66 7.02
N ILE A 180 25.47 34.87 8.07
CA ILE A 180 24.63 34.91 9.27
C ILE A 180 25.54 35.36 10.41
N THR A 181 25.22 36.52 10.97
CA THR A 181 25.78 37.08 12.20
C THR A 181 25.16 36.34 13.39
N GLU A 182 25.99 35.76 14.25
CA GLU A 182 25.57 35.11 15.50
C GLU A 182 25.27 36.15 16.60
N LEU A 183 24.23 35.88 17.40
CA LEU A 183 24.05 36.44 18.75
C LEU A 183 23.72 35.28 19.72
N PRO A 184 24.15 35.33 21.00
CA PRO A 184 24.16 34.16 21.87
C PRO A 184 22.95 34.04 22.82
N ASP A 185 22.83 32.81 23.36
CA ASP A 185 22.19 32.33 24.60
C ASP A 185 20.73 31.84 24.61
N SER A 186 20.55 30.51 24.75
CA SER A 186 20.14 29.84 26.01
C SER A 186 19.93 28.32 25.83
N PRO A 187 20.01 27.47 26.89
CA PRO A 187 20.49 26.10 26.74
C PRO A 187 19.39 25.02 26.67
N ARG A 188 19.72 23.95 25.92
CA ARG A 188 19.12 22.59 25.89
C ARG A 188 17.76 22.43 25.19
N SER A 189 17.75 22.50 23.86
CA SER A 189 16.84 21.67 23.06
C SER A 189 17.49 20.30 22.84
N ARG A 190 16.79 19.22 23.19
CA ARG A 190 17.14 17.87 22.72
C ARG A 190 17.10 17.90 21.20
N ASP A 191 18.17 17.45 20.55
CA ASP A 191 18.26 17.27 19.10
C ASP A 191 17.06 16.45 18.60
N ASN A 192 16.04 17.13 18.09
CA ASN A 192 14.88 16.52 17.45
C ASN A 192 15.07 16.70 15.94
N SER A 193 16.15 16.11 15.42
CA SER A 193 16.49 16.14 14.00
C SER A 193 15.39 15.41 13.23
N TYR A 194 14.43 16.17 12.71
CA TYR A 194 13.41 15.68 11.79
C TYR A 194 14.07 14.92 10.65
N PHE A 195 13.47 13.79 10.30
CA PHE A 195 13.93 12.94 9.23
C PHE A 195 13.77 13.65 7.86
N PRO A 196 14.85 14.02 7.15
CA PRO A 196 14.75 14.75 5.89
C PRO A 196 14.39 13.80 4.75
N ILE A 197 13.18 13.94 4.20
CA ILE A 197 12.65 13.13 3.09
C ILE A 197 13.52 13.25 1.80
N HIS A 198 14.33 14.31 1.68
CA HIS A 198 15.03 14.67 0.44
C HIS A 198 16.43 14.06 0.25
N GLU A 199 17.03 13.43 1.28
CA GLU A 199 18.43 12.98 1.23
C GLU A 199 18.61 11.46 1.10
N ILE A 200 17.53 10.73 0.81
CA ILE A 200 17.54 9.27 0.91
C ILE A 200 17.59 8.67 -0.48
N THR A 201 18.67 7.94 -0.73
CA THR A 201 18.77 7.07 -1.90
C THR A 201 17.93 5.84 -1.60
N THR A 202 16.64 5.89 -1.94
CA THR A 202 15.68 4.83 -1.61
C THR A 202 15.80 3.67 -2.59
N SER A 203 15.80 2.43 -2.09
CA SER A 203 15.82 1.22 -2.94
C SER A 203 14.52 1.03 -3.72
N MET A 204 13.43 1.67 -3.25
CA MET A 204 12.11 1.63 -3.87
C MET A 204 11.53 3.04 -4.05
N ARG A 205 10.46 3.14 -4.83
CA ARG A 205 9.71 4.39 -5.04
C ARG A 205 8.22 4.11 -5.03
N LEU A 206 7.47 4.94 -4.31
CA LEU A 206 6.01 4.99 -4.42
C LEU A 206 5.59 5.68 -5.71
N ARG A 207 4.72 5.04 -6.47
CA ARG A 207 4.11 5.58 -7.68
C ARG A 207 2.61 5.70 -7.50
N LEU A 208 2.08 6.92 -7.63
CA LEU A 208 0.64 7.17 -7.70
C LEU A 208 0.07 6.51 -8.97
N LYS A 209 -0.91 5.63 -8.78
CA LYS A 209 -1.65 4.94 -9.86
C LYS A 209 -2.96 5.63 -10.16
N HIS A 210 -3.69 6.00 -9.12
CA HIS A 210 -5.01 6.59 -9.24
C HIS A 210 -5.28 7.52 -8.07
N ARG A 211 -6.06 8.56 -8.32
CA ARG A 211 -6.54 9.50 -7.31
C ARG A 211 -7.99 9.81 -7.67
N THR A 212 -8.87 9.80 -6.68
CA THR A 212 -10.29 10.12 -6.87
C THR A 212 -10.82 10.90 -5.67
N SER A 213 -11.70 11.87 -5.93
CA SER A 213 -12.50 12.52 -4.89
C SER A 213 -13.71 11.64 -4.62
N ALA A 214 -13.60 10.82 -3.58
CA ALA A 214 -14.55 9.76 -3.28
C ALA A 214 -15.67 10.21 -2.33
N HIS A 215 -15.32 11.11 -1.43
CA HIS A 215 -16.17 11.65 -0.39
C HIS A 215 -16.12 13.18 -0.43
N ASP A 216 -17.12 13.83 0.16
CA ASP A 216 -17.14 15.29 0.32
C ASP A 216 -16.42 15.72 1.62
N THR A 217 -16.15 14.77 2.52
CA THR A 217 -15.50 14.99 3.82
C THR A 217 -14.38 13.98 4.08
N ALA A 218 -13.67 14.13 5.22
CA ALA A 218 -12.46 13.38 5.51
C ALA A 218 -12.67 11.86 5.54
N VAL A 219 -11.84 11.13 4.80
CA VAL A 219 -11.88 9.66 4.74
C VAL A 219 -11.17 9.05 5.95
N VAL A 220 -11.93 8.81 7.02
CA VAL A 220 -11.42 8.36 8.32
C VAL A 220 -11.14 6.86 8.39
N CYS A 221 -11.72 6.06 7.49
CA CYS A 221 -11.49 4.62 7.50
C CYS A 221 -11.44 4.08 6.08
N ILE A 222 -10.46 3.22 5.81
CA ILE A 222 -10.44 2.38 4.62
C ILE A 222 -10.17 0.95 5.10
N HIS A 223 -10.97 0.01 4.61
CA HIS A 223 -10.79 -1.40 4.92
C HIS A 223 -10.85 -2.22 3.64
N THR A 224 -10.01 -3.25 3.55
CA THR A 224 -9.96 -4.15 2.39
C THR A 224 -10.38 -5.54 2.80
N SER A 225 -11.05 -6.26 1.90
CA SER A 225 -11.51 -7.62 2.19
C SER A 225 -10.33 -8.54 2.47
N HIS A 226 -10.36 -9.23 3.62
CA HIS A 226 -9.35 -10.23 3.98
C HIS A 226 -9.31 -11.43 3.02
N LEU A 227 -10.44 -11.77 2.38
CA LEU A 227 -10.57 -12.97 1.55
C LEU A 227 -10.08 -12.75 0.12
N ASN A 228 -10.33 -11.57 -0.46
CA ASN A 228 -9.99 -11.32 -1.86
C ASN A 228 -9.23 -10.01 -2.14
N ARG A 229 -9.01 -9.11 -1.15
CA ARG A 229 -8.26 -7.82 -1.24
C ARG A 229 -8.52 -6.93 -2.45
N THR A 230 -9.43 -7.32 -3.34
CA THR A 230 -9.91 -6.59 -4.52
C THR A 230 -11.15 -5.79 -4.17
N ARG A 231 -11.85 -6.11 -3.07
CA ARG A 231 -12.90 -5.25 -2.53
C ARG A 231 -12.37 -4.39 -1.41
N MET A 232 -12.77 -3.13 -1.41
CA MET A 232 -12.50 -2.20 -0.32
C MET A 232 -13.74 -1.39 0.03
N TRP A 233 -13.75 -0.86 1.23
CA TRP A 233 -14.73 0.09 1.72
C TRP A 233 -14.00 1.32 2.23
N SER A 234 -14.52 2.49 1.93
CA SER A 234 -14.08 3.75 2.50
C SER A 234 -15.24 4.39 3.25
N ALA A 235 -14.94 5.02 4.37
CA ALA A 235 -15.91 5.73 5.18
C ALA A 235 -15.39 7.11 5.57
N ASP A 236 -16.30 8.08 5.66
CA ASP A 236 -15.98 9.46 6.02
C ASP A 236 -16.50 9.89 7.40
N THR A 237 -16.21 11.13 7.76
CA THR A 237 -16.62 11.75 9.03
C THR A 237 -18.14 11.93 9.17
N GLU A 238 -18.89 11.94 8.07
CA GLU A 238 -20.35 12.09 8.07
C GLU A 238 -21.07 10.74 8.12
N GLY A 239 -20.31 9.64 8.07
CA GLY A 239 -20.83 8.28 8.17
C GLY A 239 -21.22 7.66 6.83
N PHE A 240 -20.90 8.30 5.69
CA PHE A 240 -21.11 7.68 4.39
C PHE A 240 -20.06 6.61 4.14
N VAL A 241 -20.50 5.48 3.58
CA VAL A 241 -19.65 4.34 3.26
C VAL A 241 -19.76 4.01 1.78
N HIS A 242 -18.63 4.06 1.07
CA HIS A 242 -18.53 3.66 -0.33
C HIS A 242 -17.87 2.28 -0.44
N ALA A 243 -18.43 1.42 -1.30
CA ALA A 243 -17.87 0.13 -1.62
C ALA A 243 -17.18 0.18 -2.99
N TRP A 244 -15.95 -0.32 -3.06
CA TRP A 244 -15.09 -0.27 -4.24
C TRP A 244 -14.71 -1.67 -4.69
N SER A 245 -14.51 -1.81 -6.00
CA SER A 245 -13.85 -2.96 -6.60
C SER A 245 -12.58 -2.49 -7.29
N ILE A 246 -11.44 -2.96 -6.81
CA ILE A 246 -10.14 -2.91 -7.47
C ILE A 246 -10.11 -4.05 -8.48
N GLU A 247 -10.98 -3.97 -9.46
CA GLU A 247 -11.00 -4.84 -10.62
C GLU A 247 -10.85 -3.92 -11.84
N HIS A 248 -9.71 -4.00 -12.54
CA HIS A 248 -9.63 -3.41 -13.87
C HIS A 248 -10.55 -4.23 -14.80
N ALA A 249 -11.76 -3.72 -15.08
CA ALA A 249 -12.65 -4.33 -16.06
C ALA A 249 -12.04 -4.32 -17.49
N ALA A 250 -11.05 -3.46 -17.77
CA ALA A 250 -10.47 -3.28 -19.12
C ALA A 250 -8.95 -3.53 -19.24
N ASP A 251 -8.13 -3.24 -18.23
CA ASP A 251 -6.64 -3.27 -18.38
C ASP A 251 -5.95 -4.56 -17.94
N HIS A 252 -6.70 -5.56 -17.46
CA HIS A 252 -6.10 -6.84 -17.09
C HIS A 252 -5.81 -7.74 -18.32
N TRP A 253 -6.23 -7.32 -19.52
CA TRP A 253 -5.97 -8.06 -20.75
C TRP A 253 -4.53 -7.84 -21.19
N LEU A 254 -3.76 -8.93 -21.25
CA LEU A 254 -2.43 -8.88 -21.81
C LEU A 254 -2.52 -8.45 -23.27
N LYS A 255 -1.60 -7.57 -23.68
CA LYS A 255 -1.54 -7.14 -25.08
C LYS A 255 -1.14 -8.33 -25.93
N ASP A 256 -1.75 -8.44 -27.11
CA ASP A 256 -1.41 -9.51 -28.05
C ASP A 256 0.07 -9.51 -28.42
N SER A 257 0.73 -8.34 -28.45
CA SER A 257 2.17 -8.22 -28.73
C SER A 257 3.07 -8.87 -27.68
N GLU A 258 2.60 -9.01 -26.44
CA GLU A 258 3.41 -9.47 -25.30
C GLU A 258 3.37 -11.00 -25.13
N VAL A 259 2.48 -11.69 -25.85
CA VAL A 259 2.25 -13.13 -25.69
C VAL A 259 2.45 -13.86 -27.01
N VAL A 260 3.50 -14.68 -27.08
CA VAL A 260 3.85 -15.47 -28.27
C VAL A 260 3.37 -16.93 -28.20
N ASP A 261 3.03 -17.41 -27.00
CA ASP A 261 2.53 -18.76 -26.76
C ASP A 261 1.33 -18.79 -25.82
N CYS A 262 0.49 -19.82 -25.97
CA CYS A 262 -0.65 -20.05 -25.09
C CYS A 262 -0.19 -20.19 -23.66
N GLN A 263 -0.69 -19.34 -22.77
CA GLN A 263 -0.22 -19.27 -21.39
C GLN A 263 -0.50 -20.54 -20.57
N LYS A 264 -1.37 -21.45 -21.07
CA LYS A 264 -1.64 -22.75 -20.46
C LYS A 264 -0.82 -23.88 -21.10
N CYS A 265 -0.96 -24.13 -22.40
CA CYS A 265 -0.37 -25.29 -23.07
C CYS A 265 0.93 -25.00 -23.84
N LYS A 266 1.40 -23.74 -23.83
CA LYS A 266 2.62 -23.31 -24.52
C LYS A 266 2.64 -23.47 -26.04
N LEU A 267 1.46 -23.72 -26.65
CA LEU A 267 1.28 -23.70 -28.10
C LEU A 267 1.65 -22.31 -28.64
N LYS A 268 2.61 -22.23 -29.56
CA LYS A 268 2.98 -20.96 -30.20
C LYS A 268 1.83 -20.41 -31.04
N PHE A 269 1.53 -19.15 -30.84
CA PHE A 269 0.58 -18.42 -31.68
C PHE A 269 1.24 -18.05 -33.00
N GLY A 270 0.44 -18.08 -34.06
CA GLY A 270 0.89 -17.79 -35.42
C GLY A 270 -0.30 -17.44 -36.29
N TYR A 271 -0.14 -17.56 -37.60
CA TYR A 271 -1.19 -17.18 -38.55
C TYR A 271 -2.48 -18.02 -38.39
N LEU A 272 -2.33 -19.33 -38.16
CA LEU A 272 -3.46 -20.25 -37.99
C LEU A 272 -4.00 -20.30 -36.55
N GLU A 273 -3.12 -20.11 -35.57
CA GLU A 273 -3.46 -20.19 -34.14
C GLU A 273 -3.80 -18.81 -33.58
N ARG A 274 -5.10 -18.50 -33.56
CA ARG A 274 -5.62 -17.22 -33.06
C ARG A 274 -5.50 -17.11 -31.54
N LYS A 275 -5.19 -15.90 -31.09
CA LYS A 275 -5.17 -15.50 -29.67
C LYS A 275 -6.58 -15.29 -29.15
N HIS A 276 -6.83 -15.72 -27.92
CA HIS A 276 -8.11 -15.52 -27.24
C HIS A 276 -7.93 -15.08 -25.79
N HIS A 277 -8.44 -13.89 -25.47
CA HIS A 277 -8.46 -13.39 -24.09
C HIS A 277 -9.47 -14.13 -23.21
N CYS A 278 -9.05 -14.45 -21.99
CA CYS A 278 -9.94 -14.82 -20.92
C CYS A 278 -10.61 -13.56 -20.35
N ARG A 279 -11.94 -13.45 -20.41
CA ARG A 279 -12.67 -12.28 -19.89
C ARG A 279 -12.70 -12.19 -18.36
N SER A 280 -12.12 -13.17 -17.65
CA SER A 280 -12.03 -13.18 -16.18
C SER A 280 -10.62 -12.92 -15.63
N CYS A 281 -9.56 -13.30 -16.33
CA CYS A 281 -8.18 -13.13 -15.87
C CYS A 281 -7.28 -12.44 -16.90
N GLY A 282 -7.80 -12.13 -18.09
CA GLY A 282 -7.16 -11.31 -19.12
C GLY A 282 -5.97 -11.94 -19.85
N GLY A 283 -5.55 -13.14 -19.40
CA GLY A 283 -4.56 -13.93 -20.11
C GLY A 283 -5.00 -14.35 -21.52
N ILE A 284 -4.02 -14.68 -22.36
CA ILE A 284 -4.20 -15.09 -23.75
C ILE A 284 -3.98 -16.60 -23.90
N PHE A 285 -4.95 -17.27 -24.52
CA PHE A 285 -5.01 -18.72 -24.63
C PHE A 285 -5.39 -19.16 -26.04
N CYS A 286 -5.03 -20.40 -26.41
CA CYS A 286 -5.54 -21.03 -27.62
C CYS A 286 -7.02 -21.40 -27.46
N ARG A 287 -7.66 -21.79 -28.57
CA ARG A 287 -9.08 -22.16 -28.62
C ARG A 287 -9.43 -23.29 -27.64
N PHE A 288 -8.54 -24.26 -27.48
CA PHE A 288 -8.76 -25.42 -26.63
C PHE A 288 -8.65 -25.10 -25.14
N CYS A 289 -7.74 -24.19 -24.76
CA CYS A 289 -7.50 -23.81 -23.37
C CYS A 289 -8.48 -22.74 -22.84
N SER A 290 -9.34 -22.22 -23.71
CA SER A 290 -10.33 -21.18 -23.41
C SER A 290 -11.71 -21.50 -23.98
N LYS A 291 -12.07 -22.78 -24.05
CA LYS A 291 -13.34 -23.23 -24.67
C LYS A 291 -14.59 -22.84 -23.88
N ASN A 292 -14.43 -22.57 -22.59
CA ASN A 292 -15.55 -22.39 -21.68
C ASN A 292 -16.07 -20.94 -21.64
N ARG A 293 -17.31 -20.76 -21.19
CA ARG A 293 -17.93 -19.44 -20.97
C ARG A 293 -18.49 -19.34 -19.54
N LEU A 294 -18.39 -18.17 -18.94
CA LEU A 294 -18.95 -17.87 -17.62
C LEU A 294 -19.81 -16.61 -17.66
N SER A 295 -20.89 -16.61 -16.88
CA SER A 295 -21.63 -15.40 -16.57
C SER A 295 -20.78 -14.49 -15.69
N LEU A 296 -20.36 -13.36 -16.25
CA LEU A 296 -19.49 -12.39 -15.61
C LEU A 296 -20.23 -11.05 -15.43
N ARG A 297 -21.48 -11.09 -14.96
CA ARG A 297 -22.34 -9.90 -14.76
C ARG A 297 -21.68 -8.82 -13.90
N ARG A 298 -20.88 -9.22 -12.92
CA ARG A 298 -20.09 -8.30 -12.06
C ARG A 298 -19.05 -7.48 -12.83
N PHE A 299 -18.64 -7.93 -14.01
CA PHE A 299 -17.72 -7.23 -14.91
C PHE A 299 -18.46 -6.51 -16.06
N GLY A 300 -19.77 -6.29 -15.91
CA GLY A 300 -20.59 -5.58 -16.91
C GLY A 300 -21.04 -6.44 -18.11
N PHE A 301 -20.69 -7.73 -18.15
CA PHE A 301 -21.15 -8.61 -19.24
C PHE A 301 -22.58 -9.10 -19.00
N SER A 302 -23.49 -8.72 -19.88
CA SER A 302 -24.89 -9.15 -19.85
C SER A 302 -25.10 -10.63 -20.21
N SER A 303 -24.13 -11.24 -20.90
CA SER A 303 -24.17 -12.63 -21.36
C SER A 303 -22.88 -13.40 -21.00
N PRO A 304 -22.90 -14.75 -21.01
CA PRO A 304 -21.72 -15.56 -20.73
C PRO A 304 -20.56 -15.31 -21.70
N VAL A 305 -19.40 -14.98 -21.17
CA VAL A 305 -18.20 -14.63 -21.94
C VAL A 305 -17.09 -15.65 -21.78
N ARG A 306 -16.20 -15.71 -22.78
CA ARG A 306 -15.11 -16.68 -22.86
C ARG A 306 -14.15 -16.56 -21.68
N VAL A 307 -13.79 -17.69 -21.08
CA VAL A 307 -12.78 -17.78 -20.01
C VAL A 307 -11.83 -18.95 -20.24
N CYS A 308 -10.64 -18.90 -19.63
CA CYS A 308 -9.73 -20.03 -19.61
C CYS A 308 -10.25 -21.16 -18.73
N ASP A 309 -9.75 -22.38 -18.96
CA ASP A 309 -10.16 -23.56 -18.20
C ASP A 309 -9.94 -23.41 -16.68
N PHE A 310 -8.87 -22.72 -16.28
CA PHE A 310 -8.57 -22.48 -14.87
C PHE A 310 -9.64 -21.58 -14.21
N CYS A 311 -9.98 -20.45 -14.83
CA CYS A 311 -11.04 -19.56 -14.34
C CYS A 311 -12.40 -20.26 -14.29
N PHE A 312 -12.68 -21.10 -15.30
CA PHE A 312 -13.90 -21.91 -15.33
C PHE A 312 -13.98 -22.85 -14.12
N GLN A 313 -12.96 -23.68 -13.90
CA GLN A 313 -12.92 -24.64 -12.79
C GLN A 313 -12.97 -23.96 -11.42
N ARG A 314 -12.29 -22.83 -11.25
CA ARG A 314 -12.29 -22.09 -9.97
C ARG A 314 -13.69 -21.60 -9.59
N LYS A 315 -14.45 -21.12 -10.58
CA LYS A 315 -15.81 -20.59 -10.39
C LYS A 315 -16.86 -21.68 -10.21
N THR A 316 -16.75 -22.81 -10.92
CA THR A 316 -17.70 -23.93 -10.76
C THR A 316 -17.51 -24.65 -9.42
N LYS A 317 -16.28 -24.76 -8.91
CA LYS A 317 -16.01 -25.33 -7.57
C LYS A 317 -16.54 -24.47 -6.42
N THR A 318 -16.61 -23.15 -6.60
CA THR A 318 -17.12 -22.24 -5.56
C THR A 318 -18.65 -22.23 -5.49
N SER A 319 -19.35 -22.39 -6.62
CA SER A 319 -20.82 -22.50 -6.65
C SER A 319 -21.37 -23.85 -6.14
N GLN A 320 -20.52 -24.87 -5.94
CA GLN A 320 -20.93 -26.15 -5.35
C GLN A 320 -20.78 -26.20 -3.83
N LYS A 321 -20.19 -25.16 -3.22
CA LYS A 321 -19.99 -25.04 -1.77
C LYS A 321 -20.85 -23.94 -1.13
N SER A 322 -21.78 -23.36 -1.89
CA SER A 322 -22.74 -22.34 -1.45
C SER A 322 -24.14 -22.89 -1.41
#